data_AF-A0A9E7WD31-F1
#
_entry.id   AF-A0A9E7WD31-F1
#
_cell.length_a   1.000
_cell.length_b   1.000
_cell.length_c   1.000
_cell.angle_alpha   90.00
_cell.angle_beta   90.00
_cell.angle_gamma   90.00
#
_symmetry.space_group_name_H-M   'P 1'
#
loop_
_entity.id
_entity.type
_entity.pdbx_description
1 polymer ?
#
loop_
_entity_poly.entity_id
_entity_poly.type
_entity_poly.pdbx_seq_one_letter_code
_entity_poly.pdbx_strand_id
1 'polypeptide(L)'
;MFGTFSVRRAGVVFAMITLGLGALVHSSSLMFTDFFGGEAGLFGDRTYAPSLLGVDYASSRNVYFLVVAWALIAAILIYLLRKTPLGWMANAVRDNPERAQFVGYDPTIVRFIQFALSAAFAGLAGGLFVITDEIVNDEAVNALTSGAVLLGTYIGGIGYFIGPIVGGTLVTFLESSLSAYTEAWVLYFGLMFIAIVMFAPMGLVGIVHTQYLNWKAGGWKGNTGARLYILLTGLVGIFGLVCVIELAYHYFRSWDPSAPFALMGVTVDATNALPWLVSFGIAIIGFGLMLFHGNPMLKRKLGAKSDGGKA
;
A
#
# COMPACT_ATOMS: atom_id res chain seq x y z
N MET A 1 -18.81 19.26 3.55
CA MET A 1 -20.14 18.87 4.07
C MET A 1 -20.05 17.67 5.02
N PHE A 2 -19.50 16.54 4.60
CA PHE A 2 -19.41 15.33 5.44
C PHE A 2 -18.58 15.47 6.72
N GLY A 3 -17.52 16.28 6.70
CA GLY A 3 -16.62 16.46 7.85
C GLY A 3 -17.31 16.97 9.12
N THR A 4 -18.38 17.75 9.00
CA THR A 4 -19.09 18.34 10.14
C THR A 4 -19.76 17.27 11.02
N PHE A 5 -20.19 16.16 10.43
CA PHE A 5 -20.82 15.05 11.13
C PHE A 5 -19.80 14.01 11.58
N SER A 6 -18.84 13.67 10.73
CA SER A 6 -17.84 12.62 11.02
C SER A 6 -17.00 12.97 12.24
N VAL A 7 -16.55 14.22 12.34
CA VAL A 7 -15.46 14.62 13.25
C VAL A 7 -15.88 14.75 14.73
N ARG A 8 -17.18 14.68 15.02
CA ARG A 8 -17.71 14.78 16.39
C ARG A 8 -17.23 13.65 17.30
N ARG A 9 -16.87 12.49 16.74
CA ARG A 9 -16.32 11.35 17.49
C ARG A 9 -14.90 11.06 17.00
N ALA A 10 -14.09 10.45 17.87
CA ALA A 10 -12.72 10.06 17.57
C ALA A 10 -12.62 8.55 17.31
N GLY A 11 -11.51 8.12 16.69
CA GLY A 11 -11.11 6.72 16.65
C GLY A 11 -12.04 5.84 15.80
N VAL A 12 -12.42 4.68 16.33
CA VAL A 12 -13.17 3.66 15.59
C VAL A 12 -14.52 4.19 15.09
N VAL A 13 -15.23 4.99 15.90
CA VAL A 13 -16.53 5.56 15.50
C VAL A 13 -16.38 6.51 14.31
N PHE A 14 -15.31 7.32 14.28
CA PHE A 14 -15.00 8.17 13.13
C PHE A 14 -14.74 7.34 11.87
N ALA A 15 -13.97 6.25 12.00
CA ALA A 15 -13.69 5.34 10.89
C ALA A 15 -14.98 4.65 10.37
N MET A 16 -15.87 4.22 11.25
CA MET A 16 -17.15 3.61 10.86
C MET A 16 -18.07 4.59 10.14
N ILE A 17 -18.16 5.85 10.62
CA ILE A 17 -18.96 6.89 9.97
C ILE A 17 -18.40 7.19 8.58
N THR A 18 -17.08 7.35 8.44
CA THR A 18 -16.44 7.64 7.15
C THR A 18 -16.56 6.49 6.15
N LEU A 19 -16.46 5.24 6.61
CA LEU A 19 -16.72 4.06 5.78
C LEU A 19 -18.19 4.02 5.31
N GLY A 20 -19.13 4.27 6.21
CA GLY A 20 -20.55 4.34 5.86
C GLY A 20 -20.85 5.44 4.85
N LEU A 21 -20.23 6.62 5.00
CA LEU A 21 -20.34 7.70 4.03
C LEU A 21 -19.74 7.33 2.66
N GLY A 22 -18.60 6.63 2.64
CA GLY A 22 -18.01 6.10 1.40
C GLY A 22 -18.96 5.12 0.70
N ALA A 23 -19.56 4.19 1.45
CA ALA A 23 -20.55 3.26 0.92
C ALA A 23 -21.78 3.99 0.35
N LEU A 24 -22.27 5.04 1.03
CA LEU A 24 -23.37 5.87 0.52
C LEU A 24 -23.00 6.57 -0.79
N VAL A 25 -21.77 7.07 -0.94
CA VAL A 25 -21.30 7.68 -2.19
C VAL A 25 -21.23 6.64 -3.31
N HIS A 26 -20.69 5.45 -3.04
CA HIS A 26 -20.65 4.37 -4.02
C HIS A 26 -22.06 3.94 -4.46
N SER A 27 -22.99 3.71 -3.52
CA SER A 27 -24.38 3.40 -3.87
C SER A 27 -25.08 4.54 -4.62
N SER A 28 -24.75 5.80 -4.30
CA SER A 28 -25.27 6.96 -5.03
C SER A 28 -24.75 7.01 -6.48
N SER A 29 -23.51 6.56 -6.70
CA SER A 29 -22.92 6.47 -8.05
C SER A 29 -23.71 5.54 -8.98
N LEU A 30 -24.20 4.43 -8.44
CA LEU A 30 -25.02 3.47 -9.19
C LEU A 30 -26.47 3.96 -9.38
N MET A 31 -27.01 4.70 -8.40
CA MET A 31 -28.42 5.12 -8.43
C MET A 31 -28.68 6.39 -9.26
N PHE A 32 -27.76 7.36 -9.27
CA PHE A 32 -27.90 8.63 -9.99
C PHE A 32 -27.12 8.61 -11.32
N THR A 33 -27.66 7.87 -12.29
CA THR A 33 -27.03 7.65 -13.60
C THR A 33 -26.78 8.96 -14.38
N ASP A 34 -27.64 9.97 -14.24
CA ASP A 34 -27.50 11.24 -14.97
C ASP A 34 -26.24 12.03 -14.56
N PHE A 35 -25.79 11.87 -13.31
CA PHE A 35 -24.61 12.57 -12.80
C PHE A 35 -23.36 11.70 -12.81
N PHE A 36 -23.48 10.41 -12.50
CA PHE A 36 -22.34 9.50 -12.33
C PHE A 36 -22.13 8.52 -13.49
N GLY A 37 -23.07 8.43 -14.44
CA GLY A 37 -23.01 7.46 -15.55
C GLY A 37 -23.39 6.02 -15.16
N GLY A 38 -23.68 5.75 -13.88
CA GLY A 38 -24.02 4.40 -13.40
C GLY A 38 -22.85 3.42 -13.54
N GLU A 39 -23.14 2.18 -13.91
CA GLU A 39 -22.14 1.13 -14.18
C GLU A 39 -21.28 1.42 -15.42
N ALA A 40 -21.81 2.16 -16.39
CA ALA A 40 -21.07 2.53 -17.59
C ALA A 40 -20.00 3.60 -17.31
N GLY A 41 -20.17 4.35 -16.22
CA GLY A 41 -19.25 5.41 -15.81
C GLY A 41 -19.31 6.66 -16.70
N LEU A 42 -18.40 7.58 -16.42
CA LEU A 42 -18.19 8.81 -17.17
C LEU A 42 -16.94 8.68 -18.04
N PHE A 43 -17.07 9.10 -19.30
CA PHE A 43 -15.96 9.19 -20.25
C PHE A 43 -15.47 10.63 -20.35
N GLY A 44 -14.17 10.82 -20.21
CA GLY A 44 -13.48 12.09 -20.40
C GLY A 44 -12.65 12.05 -21.68
N ASP A 45 -12.74 13.10 -22.50
CA ASP A 45 -11.82 13.29 -23.62
C ASP A 45 -10.81 14.38 -23.25
N ARG A 46 -9.54 13.97 -23.09
CA ARG A 46 -8.46 14.90 -22.73
C ARG A 46 -8.13 15.90 -23.85
N THR A 47 -8.54 15.62 -25.08
CA THR A 47 -8.28 16.44 -26.28
C THR A 47 -9.18 17.66 -26.38
N TYR A 48 -10.35 17.61 -25.73
CA TYR A 48 -11.27 18.75 -25.62
C TYR A 48 -10.88 19.75 -24.53
N ALA A 49 -9.87 19.43 -23.71
CA ALA A 49 -9.40 20.32 -22.66
C ALA A 49 -8.73 21.57 -23.27
N PRO A 50 -9.05 22.78 -22.79
CA PRO A 50 -8.41 24.00 -23.27
C PRO A 50 -6.90 23.93 -23.03
N SER A 51 -6.11 24.22 -24.06
CA SER A 51 -4.65 24.20 -23.97
C SER A 51 -4.17 25.17 -22.91
N LEU A 52 -3.61 24.65 -21.82
CA LEU A 52 -3.00 25.46 -20.77
C LEU A 52 -1.57 25.75 -21.21
N LEU A 53 -1.23 27.03 -21.38
CA LEU A 53 0.09 27.48 -21.86
C LEU A 53 0.48 26.98 -23.28
N GLY A 54 -0.50 26.69 -24.14
CA GLY A 54 -0.26 26.23 -25.52
C GLY A 54 0.23 24.80 -25.64
N VAL A 55 0.14 24.00 -24.56
CA VAL A 55 0.45 22.58 -24.56
C VAL A 55 -0.80 21.79 -24.96
N ASP A 56 -0.67 20.96 -25.98
CA ASP A 56 -1.70 20.00 -26.38
C ASP A 56 -1.66 18.77 -25.46
N TYR A 57 -2.81 18.39 -24.92
CA TYR A 57 -2.97 17.25 -24.01
C TYR A 57 -3.24 15.92 -24.74
N ALA A 58 -3.27 15.92 -26.08
CA ALA A 58 -3.35 14.70 -26.89
C ALA A 58 -2.18 13.72 -26.62
N SER A 59 -0.99 14.23 -26.26
CA SER A 59 0.18 13.39 -26.00
C SER A 59 0.21 12.89 -24.55
N SER A 60 0.27 11.56 -24.36
CA SER A 60 0.41 10.93 -23.03
C SER A 60 1.63 11.44 -22.24
N ARG A 61 2.68 11.89 -22.94
CA ARG A 61 3.87 12.47 -22.31
C ARG A 61 3.56 13.81 -21.61
N ASN A 62 2.72 14.64 -22.21
CA ASN A 62 2.35 15.93 -21.64
C ASN A 62 1.46 15.75 -20.41
N VAL A 63 0.54 14.78 -20.47
CA VAL A 63 -0.28 14.37 -19.31
C VAL A 63 0.60 13.87 -18.17
N TYR A 64 1.61 13.04 -18.46
CA TYR A 64 2.56 12.57 -17.46
C TYR A 64 3.26 13.72 -16.73
N PHE A 65 3.80 14.71 -17.46
CA PHE A 65 4.45 15.85 -16.82
C PHE A 65 3.49 16.73 -16.02
N LEU A 66 2.24 16.86 -16.47
CA LEU A 66 1.20 17.57 -15.72
C LEU A 66 0.87 16.87 -14.39
N VAL A 67 0.69 15.55 -14.42
CA VAL A 67 0.42 14.74 -13.21
C VAL A 67 1.60 14.81 -12.26
N VAL A 68 2.83 14.67 -12.75
CA VAL A 68 4.05 14.79 -11.92
C VAL A 68 4.17 16.18 -11.32
N ALA A 69 3.91 17.25 -12.08
CA ALA A 69 3.95 18.61 -11.57
C ALA A 69 2.95 18.81 -10.42
N TRP A 70 1.69 18.39 -10.60
CA TRP A 70 0.68 18.48 -9.54
C TRP A 70 0.96 17.59 -8.34
N ALA A 71 1.49 16.38 -8.56
CA ALA A 71 1.89 15.49 -7.49
C ALA A 71 3.03 16.10 -6.65
N LEU A 72 4.02 16.73 -7.29
CA LEU A 72 5.11 17.44 -6.60
C LEU A 72 4.60 18.66 -5.84
N ILE A 73 3.71 19.46 -6.44
CA ILE A 73 3.08 20.60 -5.77
C ILE A 73 2.31 20.11 -4.54
N ALA A 74 1.49 19.08 -4.67
CA ALA A 74 0.75 18.50 -3.54
C ALA A 74 1.69 18.00 -2.44
N ALA A 75 2.76 17.28 -2.80
CA ALA A 75 3.75 16.81 -1.85
C ALA A 75 4.44 17.98 -1.11
N ILE A 76 4.84 19.04 -1.81
CA ILE A 76 5.43 20.23 -1.22
C ILE A 76 4.44 20.93 -0.28
N LEU A 77 3.18 21.09 -0.70
CA LEU A 77 2.14 21.71 0.12
C LEU A 77 1.89 20.93 1.41
N ILE A 78 1.79 19.60 1.35
CA ILE A 78 1.62 18.75 2.54
C ILE A 78 2.88 18.84 3.44
N TYR A 79 4.06 18.86 2.84
CA TYR A 79 5.31 19.01 3.59
C TYR A 79 5.39 20.36 4.32
N LEU A 80 5.00 21.45 3.66
CA LEU A 80 4.93 22.78 4.27
C LEU A 80 3.87 22.85 5.36
N LEU A 81 2.69 22.29 5.12
CA LEU A 81 1.59 22.20 6.10
C LEU A 81 2.06 21.53 7.40
N ARG A 82 2.86 20.46 7.30
CA ARG A 82 3.44 19.78 8.47
C ARG A 82 4.32 20.69 9.33
N LYS A 83 4.97 21.70 8.74
CA LYS A 83 5.83 22.66 9.45
C LYS A 83 5.05 23.84 10.05
N THR A 84 3.78 24.00 9.73
CA THR A 84 2.94 25.07 10.28
C THR A 84 2.43 24.73 11.69
N PRO A 85 1.97 25.71 12.49
CA PRO A 85 1.37 25.48 13.81
C PRO A 85 0.20 24.48 13.76
N LEU A 86 -0.56 24.49 12.67
CA LEU A 86 -1.67 23.58 12.44
C LEU A 86 -1.22 22.11 12.34
N GLY A 87 -0.04 21.85 11.77
CA GLY A 87 0.55 20.52 11.74
C GLY A 87 0.96 20.02 13.13
N TRP A 88 1.52 20.91 13.96
CA TRP A 88 1.86 20.57 15.35
C TRP A 88 0.62 20.34 16.21
N MET A 89 -0.41 21.16 16.03
CA MET A 89 -1.70 21.00 16.68
C MET A 89 -2.38 19.68 16.32
N ALA A 90 -2.31 19.27 15.04
CA ALA A 90 -2.83 17.97 14.60
C ALA A 90 -2.10 16.80 15.28
N ASN A 91 -0.78 16.87 15.43
CA ASN A 91 -0.01 15.87 16.18
C ASN A 91 -0.40 15.86 17.66
N ALA A 92 -0.54 17.03 18.29
CA ALA A 92 -0.96 17.13 19.69
C ALA A 92 -2.35 16.51 19.93
N VAL A 93 -3.31 16.79 19.04
CA VAL A 93 -4.67 16.20 19.09
C VAL A 93 -4.66 14.69 18.83
N ARG A 94 -3.74 14.20 18.00
CA ARG A 94 -3.53 12.76 17.76
C ARG A 94 -2.98 12.07 18.99
N ASP A 95 -1.99 12.65 19.65
CA ASP A 95 -1.29 12.03 20.78
C ASP A 95 -2.14 12.03 22.05
N ASN A 96 -2.76 13.17 22.37
CA ASN A 96 -3.67 13.27 23.50
C ASN A 96 -4.70 14.41 23.30
N PRO A 97 -5.93 14.08 22.85
CA PRO A 97 -6.95 15.10 22.59
C PRO A 97 -7.44 15.79 23.87
N GLU A 98 -7.43 15.11 25.01
CA GLU A 98 -7.84 15.67 26.30
C GLU A 98 -6.84 16.74 26.77
N ARG A 99 -5.53 16.47 26.62
CA ARG A 99 -4.47 17.46 26.88
C ARG A 99 -4.56 18.68 25.97
N ALA A 100 -4.90 18.49 24.70
CA ALA A 100 -5.09 19.60 23.78
C ALA A 100 -6.24 20.53 24.23
N GLN A 101 -7.31 19.97 24.79
CA GLN A 101 -8.43 20.75 25.34
C GLN A 101 -8.04 21.60 26.55
N PHE A 102 -7.20 21.09 27.45
CA PHE A 102 -6.71 21.87 28.59
C PHE A 102 -5.87 23.09 28.20
N VAL A 103 -5.23 23.06 27.02
CA VAL A 103 -4.48 24.19 26.46
C VAL A 103 -5.40 25.21 25.77
N GLY A 104 -6.70 24.92 25.64
CA GLY A 104 -7.70 25.79 25.04
C GLY A 104 -8.02 25.48 23.57
N TYR A 105 -7.56 24.35 23.05
CA TYR A 105 -7.80 23.94 21.66
C TYR A 105 -8.94 22.94 21.55
N ASP A 106 -9.85 23.15 20.60
CA ASP A 106 -10.92 22.19 20.29
C ASP A 106 -10.45 21.09 19.31
N PRO A 107 -10.34 19.81 19.73
CA PRO A 107 -9.98 18.69 18.87
C PRO A 107 -10.90 18.50 17.67
N THR A 108 -12.17 18.88 17.79
CA THR A 108 -13.17 18.73 16.72
C THR A 108 -12.86 19.68 15.57
N ILE A 109 -12.48 20.93 15.84
CA ILE A 109 -12.09 21.88 14.79
C ILE A 109 -10.83 21.42 14.07
N VAL A 110 -9.82 20.96 14.83
CA VAL A 110 -8.56 20.47 14.26
C VAL A 110 -8.79 19.31 13.31
N ARG A 111 -9.53 18.31 13.76
CA ARG A 111 -9.88 17.14 12.93
C ARG A 111 -10.72 17.53 11.72
N PHE A 112 -11.58 18.55 11.83
CA PHE A 112 -12.41 19.02 10.72
C PHE A 112 -11.54 19.64 9.64
N ILE A 113 -10.58 20.49 10.02
CA ILE A 113 -9.65 21.08 9.07
C ILE A 113 -8.77 20.00 8.44
N GLN A 114 -8.25 19.05 9.23
CA GLN A 114 -7.47 17.93 8.70
C GLN A 114 -8.28 17.07 7.71
N PHE A 115 -9.54 16.78 8.03
CA PHE A 115 -10.43 16.04 7.15
C PHE A 115 -10.73 16.79 5.84
N ALA A 116 -10.97 18.10 5.93
CA ALA A 116 -11.19 18.94 4.76
C ALA A 116 -9.94 19.01 3.87
N LEU A 117 -8.75 19.15 4.46
CA LEU A 117 -7.49 19.15 3.73
C LEU A 117 -7.22 17.79 3.08
N SER A 118 -7.44 16.67 3.78
CA SER A 118 -7.30 15.34 3.17
C SER A 118 -8.26 15.14 2.02
N ALA A 119 -9.51 15.61 2.15
CA ALA A 119 -10.50 15.53 1.08
C ALA A 119 -10.12 16.40 -0.13
N ALA A 120 -9.51 17.58 0.09
CA ALA A 120 -9.03 18.42 -1.00
C ALA A 120 -7.89 17.75 -1.79
N PHE A 121 -6.91 17.14 -1.10
CA PHE A 121 -5.84 16.40 -1.77
C PHE A 121 -6.33 15.11 -2.43
N ALA A 122 -7.28 14.40 -1.82
CA ALA A 122 -7.91 13.23 -2.43
C ALA A 122 -8.73 13.61 -3.69
N GLY A 123 -9.45 14.74 -3.65
CA GLY A 123 -10.16 15.28 -4.81
C GLY A 123 -9.21 15.71 -5.93
N LEU A 124 -8.07 16.33 -5.60
CA LEU A 124 -7.02 16.62 -6.57
C LEU A 124 -6.49 15.33 -7.22
N ALA A 125 -6.22 14.29 -6.42
CA ALA A 125 -5.76 13.00 -6.93
C ALA A 125 -6.81 12.34 -7.84
N GLY A 126 -8.09 12.36 -7.47
CA GLY A 126 -9.19 11.86 -8.31
C GLY A 126 -9.34 12.64 -9.62
N GLY A 127 -9.17 13.96 -9.59
CA GLY A 127 -9.17 14.78 -10.81
C GLY A 127 -8.02 14.42 -11.76
N LEU A 128 -6.83 14.16 -11.21
CA LEU A 128 -5.68 13.69 -12.01
C LEU A 128 -5.91 12.28 -12.57
N PHE A 129 -6.57 11.40 -11.81
CA PHE A 129 -6.92 10.04 -12.22
C PHE A 129 -7.85 10.03 -13.44
N VAL A 130 -8.88 10.90 -13.47
CA VAL A 130 -9.78 11.03 -14.63
C VAL A 130 -9.01 11.40 -15.91
N ILE A 131 -7.98 12.25 -15.79
CA ILE A 131 -7.18 12.71 -16.94
C ILE A 131 -6.25 11.61 -17.46
N THR A 132 -5.81 10.69 -16.60
CA THR A 132 -4.93 9.58 -17.02
C THR A 132 -5.70 8.46 -17.68
N ASP A 133 -6.82 8.06 -17.08
CA ASP A 133 -7.54 6.83 -17.45
C ASP A 133 -8.71 7.10 -18.40
N GLU A 134 -9.17 8.36 -18.53
CA GLU A 134 -10.26 8.81 -19.44
C GLU A 134 -11.63 8.14 -19.23
N ILE A 135 -11.73 7.20 -18.30
CA ILE A 135 -12.95 6.54 -17.89
C ILE A 135 -12.96 6.42 -16.37
N VAL A 136 -14.10 6.75 -15.76
CA VAL A 136 -14.33 6.54 -14.33
C VAL A 136 -15.69 5.88 -14.14
N ASN A 137 -15.67 4.66 -13.63
CA ASN A 137 -16.85 3.89 -13.24
C ASN A 137 -17.06 3.92 -11.72
N ASP A 138 -18.07 3.19 -11.24
CA ASP A 138 -18.40 3.06 -9.82
C ASP A 138 -17.30 2.35 -8.99
N GLU A 139 -16.45 1.55 -9.63
CA GLU A 139 -15.33 0.86 -8.97
C GLU A 139 -14.29 1.84 -8.40
N ALA A 140 -14.12 3.00 -9.05
CA ALA A 140 -13.21 4.04 -8.60
C ALA A 140 -13.59 4.63 -7.22
N VAL A 141 -14.88 4.58 -6.87
CA VAL A 141 -15.41 5.10 -5.59
C VAL A 141 -15.77 4.01 -4.60
N ASN A 142 -15.48 2.74 -4.91
CA ASN A 142 -15.82 1.63 -4.04
C ASN A 142 -14.90 1.56 -2.79
N ALA A 143 -15.36 0.81 -1.79
CA ALA A 143 -14.63 0.66 -0.53
C ALA A 143 -13.32 -0.15 -0.67
N LEU A 144 -13.26 -1.07 -1.65
CA LEU A 144 -12.10 -1.92 -1.91
C LEU A 144 -10.91 -1.11 -2.45
N THR A 145 -11.14 -0.27 -3.46
CA THR A 145 -10.18 0.67 -4.06
C THR A 145 -9.67 1.65 -3.00
N SER A 146 -10.59 2.22 -2.20
CA SER A 146 -10.21 3.07 -1.06
C SER A 146 -9.33 2.32 -0.05
N GLY A 147 -9.66 1.06 0.23
CA GLY A 147 -8.87 0.17 1.07
C GLY A 147 -7.48 -0.09 0.50
N ALA A 148 -7.36 -0.36 -0.80
CA ALA A 148 -6.08 -0.62 -1.47
C ALA A 148 -5.11 0.58 -1.32
N VAL A 149 -5.61 1.81 -1.49
CA VAL A 149 -4.81 3.03 -1.27
C VAL A 149 -4.33 3.10 0.19
N LEU A 150 -5.22 2.89 1.16
CA LEU A 150 -4.85 2.88 2.59
C LEU A 150 -3.80 1.81 2.91
N LEU A 151 -3.98 0.58 2.40
CA LEU A 151 -3.04 -0.52 2.56
C LEU A 151 -1.68 -0.17 1.93
N GLY A 152 -1.65 0.44 0.75
CA GLY A 152 -0.43 0.92 0.12
C GLY A 152 0.29 1.97 0.95
N THR A 153 -0.43 2.92 1.55
CA THR A 153 0.20 3.90 2.47
C THR A 153 0.79 3.24 3.71
N TYR A 154 0.14 2.19 4.25
CA TYR A 154 0.64 1.41 5.37
C TYR A 154 1.91 0.63 5.00
N ILE A 155 1.89 -0.04 3.84
CA ILE A 155 3.03 -0.78 3.28
C ILE A 155 4.25 0.13 3.17
N GLY A 156 4.08 1.33 2.63
CA GLY A 156 5.16 2.32 2.53
C GLY A 156 5.64 2.85 3.89
N GLY A 157 4.71 3.05 4.83
CA GLY A 157 4.98 3.40 6.23
C GLY A 157 4.40 4.75 6.64
N ILE A 158 3.29 4.74 7.39
CA ILE A 158 2.54 5.93 7.81
C ILE A 158 3.36 6.87 8.71
N GLY A 159 4.36 6.34 9.42
CA GLY A 159 5.24 7.13 10.29
C GLY A 159 6.22 8.05 9.54
N TYR A 160 6.42 7.84 8.24
CA TYR A 160 7.40 8.57 7.43
C TYR A 160 6.69 9.35 6.31
N PHE A 161 7.10 10.60 6.10
CA PHE A 161 6.49 11.46 5.07
C PHE A 161 6.59 10.87 3.65
N ILE A 162 7.73 10.23 3.34
CA ILE A 162 7.98 9.59 2.04
C ILE A 162 7.29 8.21 1.94
N GLY A 163 6.85 7.65 3.08
CA GLY A 163 6.23 6.33 3.16
C GLY A 163 5.08 6.15 2.17
N PRO A 164 4.01 6.96 2.23
CA PRO A 164 2.89 6.86 1.31
C PRO A 164 3.27 6.93 -0.18
N ILE A 165 4.27 7.73 -0.54
CA ILE A 165 4.74 7.86 -1.94
C ILE A 165 5.39 6.56 -2.40
N VAL A 166 6.29 6.00 -1.58
CA VAL A 166 6.97 4.74 -1.87
C VAL A 166 5.97 3.58 -1.90
N GLY A 167 5.05 3.56 -0.93
CA GLY A 167 4.01 2.56 -0.82
C GLY A 167 3.08 2.56 -2.04
N GLY A 168 2.53 3.72 -2.41
CA GLY A 168 1.70 3.86 -3.61
C GLY A 168 2.44 3.46 -4.88
N THR A 169 3.67 3.95 -5.08
CA THR A 169 4.48 3.60 -6.26
C THR A 169 4.75 2.10 -6.34
N LEU A 170 5.11 1.47 -5.22
CA LEU A 170 5.39 0.04 -5.17
C LEU A 170 4.12 -0.78 -5.42
N VAL A 171 2.99 -0.41 -4.82
CA VAL A 171 1.74 -1.14 -4.97
C VAL A 171 1.23 -1.04 -6.40
N THR A 172 1.21 0.15 -7.01
CA THR A 172 0.82 0.32 -8.41
C THR A 172 1.78 -0.42 -9.35
N PHE A 173 3.10 -0.40 -9.08
CA PHE A 173 4.07 -1.17 -9.87
C PHE A 173 3.85 -2.68 -9.75
N LEU A 174 3.55 -3.17 -8.54
CA LEU A 174 3.24 -4.58 -8.30
C LEU A 174 1.93 -4.96 -8.95
N GLU A 175 0.89 -4.14 -8.83
CA GLU A 175 -0.39 -4.36 -9.50
C GLU A 175 -0.20 -4.46 -11.02
N SER A 176 0.47 -3.49 -11.66
CA SER A 176 0.73 -3.51 -13.10
C SER A 176 1.61 -4.69 -13.53
N SER A 177 2.62 -5.06 -12.74
CA SER A 177 3.50 -6.17 -13.08
C SER A 177 2.84 -7.53 -12.84
N LEU A 178 2.26 -7.76 -11.66
CA LEU A 178 1.66 -9.04 -11.28
C LEU A 178 0.38 -9.31 -12.07
N SER A 179 -0.46 -8.30 -12.36
CA SER A 179 -1.66 -8.50 -13.18
C SER A 179 -1.33 -8.99 -14.59
N ALA A 180 -0.14 -8.69 -15.11
CA ALA A 180 0.33 -9.21 -16.40
C ALA A 180 0.78 -10.68 -16.34
N TYR A 181 1.11 -11.21 -15.15
CA TYR A 181 1.61 -12.58 -14.98
C TYR A 181 0.59 -13.52 -14.31
N THR A 182 -0.24 -13.04 -13.41
CA THR A 182 -1.17 -13.85 -12.60
C THR A 182 -2.49 -13.13 -12.35
N GLU A 183 -3.59 -13.86 -12.48
CA GLU A 183 -4.92 -13.40 -12.11
C GLU A 183 -5.13 -13.36 -10.59
N ALA A 184 -4.24 -13.97 -9.80
CA ALA A 184 -4.28 -14.02 -8.35
C ALA A 184 -3.60 -12.81 -7.68
N TRP A 185 -3.32 -11.73 -8.41
CA TRP A 185 -2.53 -10.59 -7.92
C TRP A 185 -3.08 -9.97 -6.62
N VAL A 186 -4.41 -9.91 -6.45
CA VAL A 186 -5.06 -9.40 -5.23
C VAL A 186 -4.71 -10.25 -4.00
N LEU A 187 -4.59 -11.57 -4.15
CA LEU A 187 -4.18 -12.47 -3.08
C LEU A 187 -2.73 -12.21 -2.67
N TYR A 188 -1.83 -12.05 -3.65
CA TYR A 188 -0.44 -11.70 -3.38
C TYR A 188 -0.31 -10.35 -2.69
N PHE A 189 -1.11 -9.37 -3.10
CA PHE A 189 -1.18 -8.07 -2.46
C PHE A 189 -1.60 -8.20 -0.98
N GLY A 190 -2.64 -8.97 -0.69
CA GLY A 190 -3.09 -9.23 0.68
C GLY A 190 -2.05 -9.95 1.55
N LEU A 191 -1.38 -10.97 0.99
CA LEU A 191 -0.31 -11.70 1.69
C LEU A 191 0.90 -10.81 1.98
N MET A 192 1.31 -9.99 1.00
CA MET A 192 2.37 -9.01 1.19
C MET A 192 2.01 -8.02 2.31
N PHE A 193 0.76 -7.53 2.34
CA PHE A 193 0.30 -6.65 3.39
C PHE A 193 0.40 -7.31 4.78
N ILE A 194 -0.09 -8.54 4.93
CA ILE A 194 0.00 -9.30 6.19
C ILE A 194 1.46 -9.48 6.62
N ALA A 195 2.34 -9.85 5.68
CA ALA A 195 3.76 -10.01 5.96
C ALA A 195 4.38 -8.70 6.46
N ILE A 196 4.06 -7.55 5.86
CA ILE A 196 4.57 -6.26 6.30
C ILE A 196 4.02 -5.89 7.68
N VAL A 197 2.73 -6.10 7.95
CA VAL A 197 2.16 -5.84 9.29
C VAL A 197 2.83 -6.70 10.36
N MET A 198 3.10 -7.97 10.07
CA MET A 198 3.70 -8.90 11.03
C MET A 198 5.20 -8.64 11.28
N PHE A 199 5.96 -8.40 10.21
CA PHE A 199 7.43 -8.33 10.30
C PHE A 199 7.99 -6.90 10.29
N ALA A 200 7.23 -5.92 9.79
CA ALA A 200 7.68 -4.56 9.58
C ALA A 200 6.57 -3.52 9.91
N PRO A 201 6.19 -3.37 11.20
CA PRO A 201 5.08 -2.49 11.61
C PRO A 201 5.33 -0.99 11.33
N MET A 202 6.58 -0.60 11.06
CA MET A 202 6.96 0.76 10.65
C MET A 202 6.87 0.99 9.12
N GLY A 203 6.47 -0.02 8.35
CA GLY A 203 6.47 -0.03 6.89
C GLY A 203 7.87 -0.17 6.27
N LEU A 204 7.91 -0.23 4.93
CA LEU A 204 9.13 -0.42 4.16
C LEU A 204 10.17 0.69 4.39
N VAL A 205 9.73 1.95 4.41
CA VAL A 205 10.63 3.08 4.67
C VAL A 205 11.21 3.00 6.09
N GLY A 206 10.48 2.44 7.05
CA GLY A 206 10.97 2.21 8.40
C GLY A 206 12.12 1.20 8.46
N ILE A 207 12.07 0.13 7.66
CA ILE A 207 13.16 -0.84 7.54
C ILE A 207 14.41 -0.15 7.00
N VAL A 208 14.26 0.59 5.90
CA VAL A 208 15.36 1.30 5.23
C VAL A 208 15.99 2.31 6.19
N HIS A 209 15.18 3.09 6.90
CA HIS A 209 15.66 4.08 7.86
C HIS A 209 16.42 3.41 9.03
N THR A 210 15.89 2.32 9.59
CA THR A 210 16.55 1.58 10.67
C THR A 210 17.88 0.97 10.21
N GLN A 211 17.91 0.45 8.98
CA GLN A 211 19.11 -0.11 8.39
C GLN A 211 20.15 0.98 8.07
N TYR A 212 19.73 2.16 7.63
CA TYR A 212 20.59 3.32 7.42
C TYR A 212 21.25 3.81 8.72
N LEU A 213 20.48 3.88 9.81
CA LEU A 213 21.01 4.22 11.14
C LEU A 213 22.02 3.18 11.64
N ASN A 214 21.71 1.89 11.48
CA ASN A 214 22.62 0.80 11.84
C ASN A 214 23.91 0.79 11.01
N TRP A 215 23.83 1.22 9.76
CA TRP A 215 24.98 1.37 8.88
C TRP A 215 25.89 2.53 9.33
N LYS A 216 25.31 3.71 9.63
CA LYS A 216 26.05 4.84 10.20
C LYS A 216 26.67 4.55 11.56
N ALA A 217 26.03 3.71 12.37
CA ALA A 217 26.54 3.27 13.67
C ALA A 217 27.66 2.20 13.59
N GLY A 218 28.18 1.89 12.39
CA GLY A 218 29.27 0.93 12.21
C GLY A 218 28.91 -0.54 12.47
N GLY A 219 27.61 -0.86 12.62
CA GLY A 219 27.12 -2.17 13.06
C GLY A 219 27.17 -3.29 12.02
N TRP A 220 27.68 -3.03 10.80
CA TRP A 220 27.55 -3.97 9.69
C TRP A 220 28.57 -5.13 9.72
N LYS A 221 29.71 -4.98 10.39
CA LYS A 221 30.86 -5.89 10.20
C LYS A 221 30.73 -7.31 10.76
N GLY A 222 29.68 -7.66 11.52
CA GLY A 222 29.59 -8.98 12.18
C GLY A 222 28.44 -9.92 11.74
N ASN A 223 27.35 -9.39 11.18
CA ASN A 223 26.08 -10.11 11.10
C ASN A 223 25.43 -10.15 9.70
N THR A 224 26.14 -9.70 8.66
CA THR A 224 25.64 -9.67 7.28
C THR A 224 25.39 -11.08 6.73
N GLY A 225 26.25 -12.05 7.07
CA GLY A 225 26.09 -13.43 6.60
C GLY A 225 24.85 -14.15 7.15
N ALA A 226 24.52 -13.95 8.43
CA ALA A 226 23.31 -14.56 9.02
C ALA A 226 22.03 -13.88 8.50
N ARG A 227 22.07 -12.57 8.26
CA ARG A 227 20.98 -11.82 7.62
C ARG A 227 20.74 -12.25 6.18
N LEU A 228 21.81 -12.44 5.41
CA LEU A 228 21.73 -12.92 4.03
C LEU A 228 21.20 -14.36 3.96
N TYR A 229 21.64 -15.24 4.87
CA TYR A 229 21.13 -16.61 4.95
C TYR A 229 19.61 -16.66 5.22
N ILE A 230 19.11 -15.80 6.12
CA ILE A 230 17.67 -15.72 6.42
C ILE A 230 16.88 -15.13 5.26
N LEU A 231 17.42 -14.11 4.58
CA LEU A 231 16.79 -13.58 3.38
C LEU A 231 16.72 -14.62 2.26
N LEU A 232 17.80 -15.37 2.02
CA LEU A 232 17.84 -16.40 0.98
C LEU A 232 16.88 -17.55 1.29
N THR A 233 16.87 -18.06 2.52
CA THR A 233 15.96 -19.13 2.95
C THR A 233 14.50 -18.68 2.98
N GLY A 234 14.24 -17.43 3.39
CA GLY A 234 12.92 -16.80 3.33
C GLY A 234 12.42 -16.63 1.89
N LEU A 235 13.29 -16.21 0.96
CA LEU A 235 12.93 -16.10 -0.46
C LEU A 235 12.57 -17.47 -1.07
N VAL A 236 13.28 -18.54 -0.71
CA VAL A 236 12.95 -19.90 -1.14
C VAL A 236 11.60 -20.36 -0.57
N GLY A 237 11.31 -20.06 0.69
CA GLY A 237 10.01 -20.35 1.30
C GLY A 237 8.85 -19.58 0.64
N ILE A 238 9.06 -18.29 0.35
CA ILE A 238 8.10 -17.46 -0.39
C ILE A 238 7.88 -18.02 -1.80
N PHE A 239 8.95 -18.42 -2.49
CA PHE A 239 8.87 -19.03 -3.83
C PHE A 239 8.02 -20.31 -3.83
N GLY A 240 8.23 -21.21 -2.88
CA GLY A 240 7.40 -22.41 -2.75
C GLY A 240 5.93 -22.09 -2.47
N LEU A 241 5.67 -21.09 -1.63
CA LEU A 241 4.31 -20.65 -1.29
C LEU A 241 3.61 -20.00 -2.50
N VAL A 242 4.32 -19.21 -3.31
CA VAL A 242 3.84 -18.65 -4.59
C VAL A 242 3.44 -19.78 -5.54
N CYS A 243 4.26 -20.82 -5.70
CA CYS A 243 3.92 -21.96 -6.56
C CYS A 243 2.65 -22.70 -6.10
N VAL A 244 2.48 -22.91 -4.78
CA VAL A 244 1.25 -23.52 -4.22
C VAL A 244 0.03 -22.64 -4.51
N ILE A 245 0.17 -21.32 -4.42
CA ILE A 245 -0.92 -20.38 -4.68
C ILE A 245 -1.32 -20.41 -6.16
N GLU A 246 -0.39 -20.33 -7.11
CA GLU A 246 -0.71 -20.39 -8.54
C GLU A 246 -1.42 -21.71 -8.90
N LEU A 247 -0.94 -22.84 -8.38
CA LEU A 247 -1.58 -24.15 -8.58
C LEU A 247 -3.00 -24.20 -8.04
N ALA A 248 -3.22 -23.67 -6.84
CA ALA A 248 -4.54 -23.60 -6.24
C ALA A 248 -5.47 -22.67 -7.03
N TYR A 249 -4.98 -21.50 -7.43
CA TYR A 249 -5.79 -20.50 -8.14
C TYR A 249 -6.24 -21.02 -9.51
N HIS A 250 -5.32 -21.64 -10.26
CA HIS A 250 -5.66 -22.27 -11.53
C HIS A 250 -6.69 -23.39 -11.33
N TYR A 251 -6.47 -24.29 -10.37
CA TYR A 251 -7.41 -25.39 -10.09
C TYR A 251 -8.82 -24.92 -9.71
N PHE A 252 -8.95 -23.86 -8.92
CA PHE A 252 -10.25 -23.37 -8.45
C PHE A 252 -10.98 -22.46 -9.44
N ARG A 253 -10.25 -21.74 -10.32
CA ARG A 253 -10.85 -20.66 -11.13
C ARG A 253 -10.78 -20.89 -12.64
N SER A 254 -9.94 -21.80 -13.14
CA SER A 254 -9.95 -22.14 -14.56
C SER A 254 -11.25 -22.85 -14.93
N TRP A 255 -11.92 -22.39 -15.99
CA TRP A 255 -13.08 -23.09 -16.57
C TRP A 255 -12.72 -24.53 -16.98
N ASP A 256 -11.46 -24.76 -17.38
CA ASP A 256 -10.92 -26.09 -17.68
C ASP A 256 -9.73 -26.43 -16.75
N PRO A 257 -9.96 -27.17 -15.65
CA PRO A 257 -8.93 -27.60 -14.70
C PRO A 257 -7.82 -28.47 -15.30
N SER A 258 -8.05 -29.04 -16.49
CA SER A 258 -7.10 -29.94 -17.18
C SER A 258 -6.23 -29.23 -18.21
N ALA A 259 -6.48 -27.94 -18.46
CA ALA A 259 -5.68 -27.17 -19.41
C ALA A 259 -4.27 -26.91 -18.84
N PRO A 260 -3.19 -27.34 -19.53
CA PRO A 260 -1.83 -27.13 -19.07
C PRO A 260 -1.52 -25.63 -19.06
N PHE A 261 -1.17 -25.10 -17.89
CA PHE A 261 -0.78 -23.70 -17.73
C PHE A 261 0.72 -23.58 -17.51
N ALA A 262 1.31 -22.50 -18.03
CA ALA A 262 2.74 -22.26 -17.90
C ALA A 262 3.05 -21.65 -16.52
N LEU A 263 3.45 -22.48 -15.56
CA LEU A 263 3.98 -22.02 -14.29
C LEU A 263 5.45 -21.62 -14.49
N MET A 264 5.72 -20.32 -14.57
CA MET A 264 7.06 -19.75 -14.78
C MET A 264 7.85 -20.38 -15.95
N GLY A 265 7.17 -20.66 -17.06
CA GLY A 265 7.77 -21.23 -18.28
C GLY A 265 7.78 -22.76 -18.35
N VAL A 266 7.29 -23.46 -17.34
CA VAL A 266 7.06 -24.92 -17.37
C VAL A 266 5.57 -25.19 -17.49
N THR A 267 5.16 -25.99 -18.48
CA THR A 267 3.76 -26.41 -18.64
C THR A 267 3.42 -27.42 -17.56
N VAL A 268 2.53 -27.05 -16.65
CA VAL A 268 2.12 -27.86 -15.51
C VAL A 268 0.61 -28.06 -15.56
N ASP A 269 0.19 -29.30 -15.31
CA ASP A 269 -1.22 -29.68 -15.21
C ASP A 269 -1.62 -29.71 -13.73
N ALA A 270 -2.63 -28.93 -13.36
CA ALA A 270 -3.04 -28.69 -11.98
C ALA A 270 -3.73 -29.91 -11.33
N THR A 271 -4.18 -30.87 -12.14
CA THR A 271 -4.84 -32.11 -11.65
C THR A 271 -3.85 -33.16 -11.16
N ASN A 272 -2.58 -33.09 -11.55
CA ASN A 272 -1.56 -34.02 -11.10
C ASN A 272 -1.12 -33.73 -9.67
N ALA A 273 -0.90 -34.76 -8.85
CA ALA A 273 -0.45 -34.59 -7.46
C ALA A 273 1.03 -34.15 -7.33
N LEU A 274 1.84 -34.36 -8.39
CA LEU A 274 3.28 -34.16 -8.36
C LEU A 274 3.69 -32.66 -8.23
N PRO A 275 3.10 -31.71 -8.97
CA PRO A 275 3.36 -30.29 -8.79
C PRO A 275 2.98 -29.73 -7.41
N TRP A 276 1.90 -30.26 -6.83
CA TRP A 276 1.48 -29.92 -5.47
C TRP A 276 2.52 -30.37 -4.45
N LEU A 277 2.96 -31.64 -4.51
CA LEU A 277 3.97 -32.19 -3.60
C LEU A 277 5.32 -31.46 -3.72
N VAL A 278 5.74 -31.11 -4.93
CA VAL A 278 6.97 -30.34 -5.16
C VAL A 278 6.87 -28.94 -4.56
N SER A 279 5.75 -28.23 -4.79
CA SER A 279 5.55 -26.87 -4.29
C SER A 279 5.46 -26.82 -2.76
N PHE A 280 4.71 -27.75 -2.15
CA PHE A 280 4.68 -27.91 -0.69
C PHE A 280 6.05 -28.29 -0.13
N GLY A 281 6.78 -29.19 -0.81
CA GLY A 281 8.13 -29.59 -0.42
C GLY A 281 9.09 -28.40 -0.36
N ILE A 282 9.10 -27.55 -1.41
CA ILE A 282 9.94 -26.35 -1.46
C ILE A 282 9.56 -25.35 -0.36
N ALA A 283 8.26 -25.13 -0.13
CA ALA A 283 7.78 -24.23 0.92
C ALA A 283 8.20 -24.72 2.33
N ILE A 284 8.01 -26.00 2.63
CA ILE A 284 8.35 -26.61 3.93
C ILE A 284 9.86 -26.57 4.15
N ILE A 285 10.67 -26.87 3.13
CA ILE A 285 12.13 -26.83 3.23
C ILE A 285 12.62 -25.39 3.43
N GLY A 286 12.08 -24.42 2.68
CA GLY A 286 12.45 -23.01 2.80
C GLY A 286 12.14 -22.43 4.18
N PHE A 287 10.90 -22.56 4.64
CA PHE A 287 10.49 -22.09 5.98
C PHE A 287 11.14 -22.90 7.11
N GLY A 288 11.33 -24.21 6.92
CA GLY A 288 12.01 -25.09 7.88
C GLY A 288 13.47 -24.68 8.11
N LEU A 289 14.23 -24.41 7.04
CA LEU A 289 15.62 -23.95 7.15
C LEU A 289 15.72 -22.56 7.82
N MET A 290 14.78 -21.66 7.52
CA MET A 290 14.72 -20.33 8.14
C MET A 290 14.51 -20.41 9.67
N LEU A 291 13.57 -21.25 10.11
CA LEU A 291 13.22 -21.40 11.53
C LEU A 291 14.28 -22.18 12.32
N PHE A 292 14.78 -23.29 11.78
CA PHE A 292 15.71 -24.16 12.50
C PHE A 292 17.17 -23.69 12.50
N HIS A 293 17.64 -23.02 11.44
CA HIS A 293 19.05 -22.62 11.33
C HIS A 293 19.25 -21.10 11.41
N GLY A 294 18.33 -20.29 10.86
CA GLY A 294 18.46 -18.83 10.84
C GLY A 294 18.32 -18.18 12.22
N ASN A 295 17.22 -18.47 12.93
CA ASN A 295 16.90 -17.87 14.22
C ASN A 295 17.96 -18.14 15.33
N PRO A 296 18.49 -19.37 15.51
CA PRO A 296 19.51 -19.64 16.53
C PRO A 296 20.89 -19.04 16.19
N MET A 297 21.25 -18.89 14.91
CA MET A 297 22.51 -18.22 14.52
C MET A 297 22.52 -16.72 14.87
N LEU A 298 21.39 -16.03 14.69
CA LEU A 298 21.24 -14.63 15.08
C LEU A 298 21.29 -14.46 16.61
N LYS A 299 20.61 -15.34 17.35
CA LYS A 299 20.66 -15.34 18.83
C LYS A 299 22.08 -15.59 19.35
N ARG A 300 22.83 -16.55 18.78
CA ARG A 300 24.24 -16.81 19.17
C ARG A 300 25.16 -15.62 18.90
N LYS A 301 25.04 -14.95 17.75
CA LYS A 301 25.89 -13.80 17.39
C LYS A 301 25.52 -12.51 18.12
N LEU A 302 24.25 -12.29 18.44
CA LEU A 302 23.81 -11.13 19.23
C LEU A 302 24.11 -11.33 20.74
N GLY A 303 23.95 -12.56 21.25
CA GLY A 303 24.33 -12.92 22.63
C GLY A 303 25.83 -12.79 22.90
N ALA A 304 26.68 -13.23 21.96
CA ALA A 304 28.14 -13.13 22.10
C ALA A 304 28.66 -11.68 22.16
N LYS A 305 27.92 -10.70 21.64
CA LYS A 305 28.30 -9.28 21.69
C LYS A 305 27.88 -8.59 23.01
N SER A 306 26.95 -9.18 23.77
CA SER A 306 26.55 -8.68 25.09
C SER A 306 27.58 -9.01 26.17
N ASP A 307 28.26 -10.16 26.07
CA ASP A 307 29.28 -10.57 27.05
C ASP A 307 30.68 -10.02 26.73
N GLY A 308 31.00 -9.76 25.46
CA GLY A 308 32.31 -9.23 25.05
C GLY A 308 32.53 -7.73 25.27
N GLY A 309 31.57 -7.01 25.85
CA GLY A 309 31.66 -5.57 26.16
C GLY A 309 31.94 -5.25 27.63
N LYS A 310 32.19 -6.27 28.47
CA LYS A 310 32.54 -6.15 29.90
C LYS A 310 33.92 -6.74 30.22
N ALA A 311 34.89 -6.54 29.35
CA ALA A 311 36.30 -6.78 29.64
C ALA A 311 37.11 -5.53 29.32
#